data_AF-A0A1F8N1S4-F1
#
_entry.id   AF-A0A1F8N1S4-F1
#
_cell.length_a   1.000
_cell.length_b   1.000
_cell.length_c   1.000
_cell.angle_alpha   90.00
_cell.angle_beta   90.00
_cell.angle_gamma   90.00
#
_symmetry.space_group_name_H-M   'P 1'
#
loop_
_entity.id
_entity.type
_entity.pdbx_description
1 polymer ?
#
loop_
_entity_poly.entity_id
_entity_poly.type
_entity_poly.pdbx_seq_one_letter_code
_entity_poly.pdbx_strand_id
1 'polypeptide(L)'
;MISTVTTTVITVVTTVSSIYLATSLGLAAVITLIASLATKELVNATDGTRTRLLGRNLDIPIFALLFVFTFILIITVLEVLA
;
A
#
# COMPACT_ATOMS: atom_id res chain seq x y z
N MET A 1 25.00 -14.22 29.72
CA MET A 1 23.58 -14.50 29.40
C MET A 1 22.71 -13.24 29.30
N ILE A 2 22.93 -12.20 30.14
CA ILE A 2 22.13 -10.96 30.07
C ILE A 2 22.22 -10.24 28.71
N SER A 3 23.41 -10.18 28.11
CA SER A 3 23.58 -9.58 26.77
C SER A 3 22.74 -10.30 25.70
N THR A 4 22.67 -11.63 25.72
CA THR A 4 21.84 -12.40 24.79
C THR A 4 20.36 -12.09 24.98
N VAL A 5 19.88 -12.00 26.23
CA VAL A 5 18.48 -11.65 26.53
C VAL A 5 18.16 -10.22 26.11
N THR A 6 19.07 -9.27 26.36
CA THR A 6 18.88 -7.88 25.92
C THR A 6 18.83 -7.80 24.39
N THR A 7 19.71 -8.51 23.69
CA THR A 7 19.70 -8.54 22.22
C THR A 7 18.43 -9.19 21.69
N THR A 8 17.99 -10.35 22.22
CA THR A 8 16.77 -11.01 21.76
C THR A 8 15.52 -10.17 21.99
N VAL A 9 15.41 -9.51 23.15
CA VAL A 9 14.30 -8.60 23.44
C VAL A 9 14.29 -7.41 22.48
N ILE A 10 15.44 -6.79 22.22
CA ILE A 10 15.54 -5.69 21.25
C ILE A 10 15.13 -6.17 19.86
N THR A 11 15.67 -7.31 19.40
CA THR A 11 15.36 -7.88 18.08
C THR A 11 13.86 -8.15 17.93
N VAL A 12 13.23 -8.81 18.91
CA VAL A 12 11.79 -9.12 18.88
C VAL A 12 10.95 -7.84 18.84
N VAL A 13 11.31 -6.83 19.64
CA VAL A 13 10.58 -5.55 19.61
C VAL A 13 10.71 -4.85 18.26
N THR A 14 11.91 -4.84 17.67
CA THR A 14 12.12 -4.23 16.34
C THR A 14 11.44 -5.00 15.20
N THR A 15 11.42 -6.33 15.22
CA THR A 15 10.74 -7.12 14.18
C THR A 15 9.23 -6.95 14.26
N VAL A 16 8.66 -6.97 15.47
CA VAL A 16 7.23 -6.74 15.67
C VAL A 16 6.82 -5.34 15.20
N SER A 17 7.59 -4.31 15.56
CA SER A 17 7.32 -2.92 15.14
C SER A 17 7.37 -2.74 13.61
N SER A 18 8.38 -3.32 12.95
CA SER A 18 8.52 -3.23 11.50
C SER A 18 7.41 -3.96 10.74
N ILE A 19 6.98 -5.14 11.22
CA ILE A 19 5.82 -5.86 10.64
C ILE A 19 4.54 -5.02 10.76
N TYR A 20 4.27 -4.40 11.91
CA TYR A 20 3.09 -3.55 12.08
C TYR A 20 3.10 -2.33 11.12
N LEU A 21 4.27 -1.73 10.91
CA LEU A 21 4.41 -0.60 9.99
C LEU A 21 4.21 -1.03 8.53
N ALA A 22 4.82 -2.14 8.11
CA ALA A 22 4.67 -2.67 6.75
C ALA A 22 3.22 -3.10 6.45
N THR A 23 2.58 -3.79 7.39
CA THR A 23 1.19 -4.25 7.24
C THR A 23 0.19 -3.09 7.18
N SER A 24 0.35 -2.07 8.02
CA SER A 24 -0.52 -0.88 8.00
C SER A 24 -0.38 -0.06 6.72
N LEU A 25 0.84 0.10 6.19
CA LEU A 25 1.09 0.76 4.90
C LEU A 25 0.48 -0.04 3.74
N GLY A 26 0.63 -1.36 3.73
CA GLY A 26 0.01 -2.23 2.72
C GLY A 26 -1.52 -2.13 2.73
N LEU A 27 -2.13 -2.19 3.92
CA LEU A 27 -3.58 -2.04 4.08
C LEU A 27 -4.06 -0.66 3.60
N ALA A 28 -3.38 0.41 3.99
CA ALA A 28 -3.72 1.77 3.59
C ALA A 28 -3.62 1.95 2.07
N ALA A 29 -2.58 1.38 1.43
CA ALA A 29 -2.44 1.40 -0.02
C ALA A 29 -3.62 0.70 -0.72
N VAL A 30 -4.03 -0.48 -0.24
CA VAL A 30 -5.18 -1.22 -0.79
C VAL A 30 -6.48 -0.42 -0.68
N ILE A 31 -6.78 0.13 0.51
CA ILE A 31 -8.00 0.91 0.73
C ILE A 31 -8.02 2.13 -0.21
N THR A 32 -6.89 2.83 -0.33
CA THR A 32 -6.77 4.01 -1.20
C THR A 32 -6.97 3.64 -2.67
N LEU A 33 -6.42 2.50 -3.10
CA LEU A 33 -6.55 2.00 -4.46
C LEU A 33 -8.01 1.65 -4.79
N ILE A 34 -8.68 0.93 -3.89
CA ILE A 34 -10.11 0.59 -4.04
C ILE A 34 -10.96 1.85 -4.13
N ALA A 35 -10.75 2.82 -3.23
CA ALA A 35 -11.49 4.09 -3.24
C ALA A 35 -11.26 4.87 -4.55
N SER A 36 -10.02 4.91 -5.03
CA SER A 36 -9.66 5.62 -6.26
C SER A 36 -10.27 4.97 -7.50
N LEU A 37 -10.23 3.63 -7.60
CA LEU A 37 -10.89 2.88 -8.68
C LEU A 37 -12.42 3.06 -8.63
N ALA A 38 -13.03 2.96 -7.45
CA ALA A 38 -14.47 3.17 -7.29
C ALA A 38 -14.89 4.58 -7.74
N THR A 39 -14.09 5.60 -7.40
CA THR A 39 -14.33 6.98 -7.84
C THR A 39 -14.20 7.10 -9.36
N LYS A 40 -13.22 6.45 -9.98
CA LYS A 40 -13.04 6.43 -11.42
C LYS A 40 -14.21 5.75 -12.15
N GLU A 41 -14.65 4.59 -11.67
CA GLU A 41 -15.80 3.86 -12.24
C GLU A 41 -17.09 4.71 -12.15
N LEU A 42 -17.32 5.36 -11.01
CA LEU A 42 -18.48 6.25 -10.82
C LEU A 42 -18.44 7.48 -11.73
N VAL A 43 -17.26 8.07 -11.91
CA VAL A 43 -17.04 9.20 -12.82
C VAL A 43 -17.22 8.78 -14.28
N ASN A 44 -16.78 7.58 -14.64
CA ASN A 44 -16.93 7.03 -16.00
C ASN A 44 -18.38 6.64 -16.33
N ALA A 45 -19.17 6.24 -15.33
CA ALA A 45 -20.60 5.98 -15.47
C ALA A 45 -21.43 7.26 -15.67
N THR A 46 -20.86 8.45 -15.45
CA THR A 46 -21.57 9.73 -15.56
C THR A 46 -21.23 10.40 -16.91
N ASP A 47 -22.20 10.47 -17.83
CA ASP A 47 -22.08 11.03 -19.19
C ASP A 47 -21.96 12.58 -19.22
N GLY A 48 -20.88 13.10 -18.65
CA GLY A 48 -20.55 14.53 -18.65
C GLY A 48 -19.15 14.82 -19.20
N THR A 49 -19.01 15.78 -20.11
CA THR A 49 -17.69 16.17 -20.65
C THR A 49 -16.72 16.64 -19.56
N ARG A 50 -17.25 17.21 -18.46
CA ARG A 50 -16.48 17.61 -17.26
C ARG A 50 -16.10 16.43 -16.37
N THR A 51 -16.95 15.40 -16.25
CA THR A 51 -16.64 14.17 -15.48
C THR A 51 -15.60 13.32 -16.22
N ARG A 52 -15.65 13.27 -17.55
CA ARG A 52 -14.63 12.57 -18.37
C ARG A 52 -13.20 13.12 -18.19
N LEU A 53 -13.04 14.43 -17.97
CA LEU A 53 -11.74 15.04 -17.65
C LEU A 53 -11.28 14.70 -16.22
N LEU A 54 -12.19 14.62 -15.25
CA LEU A 54 -11.87 14.13 -13.90
C LEU A 54 -11.41 12.67 -13.91
N GLY A 55 -12.04 11.83 -14.73
CA GLY A 55 -11.66 10.41 -14.88
C GLY A 55 -10.22 10.25 -15.38
N ARG A 56 -9.79 11.09 -16.34
CA ARG A 56 -8.41 11.06 -16.86
C ARG A 56 -7.37 11.60 -15.86
N ASN A 57 -7.75 12.54 -15.00
CA ASN A 57 -6.87 13.00 -13.92
C ASN A 57 -6.77 12.00 -12.76
N LEU A 58 -7.75 11.09 -12.61
CA LEU A 58 -7.68 10.00 -11.65
C LEU A 58 -6.72 8.88 -12.10
N ASP A 59 -6.44 8.74 -13.39
CA ASP A 59 -5.49 7.73 -13.87
C ASP A 59 -4.08 7.92 -13.33
N ILE A 60 -3.63 9.17 -13.16
CA ILE A 60 -2.30 9.52 -12.66
C ILE A 60 -2.09 9.01 -11.21
N PRO A 61 -2.93 9.37 -10.22
CA PRO A 61 -2.81 8.86 -8.85
C PRO A 61 -3.08 7.36 -8.77
N ILE A 62 -3.98 6.79 -9.58
CA ILE A 62 -4.20 5.35 -9.61
C ILE A 62 -2.93 4.61 -10.05
N PHE A 63 -2.26 5.07 -11.10
CA PHE A 63 -1.05 4.43 -11.59
C PHE A 63 0.11 4.53 -10.59
N ALA A 64 0.25 5.70 -9.94
CA ALA A 64 1.23 5.88 -8.86
C ALA A 64 0.93 4.98 -7.65
N LEU A 65 -0.33 4.86 -7.24
CA LEU A 65 -0.75 3.96 -6.16
C LEU A 65 -0.57 2.49 -6.52
N LEU A 66 -0.88 2.09 -7.76
CA LEU A 66 -0.61 0.74 -8.25
C LEU A 66 0.88 0.44 -8.21
N PHE A 67 1.71 1.37 -8.67
CA PHE A 67 3.16 1.19 -8.63
C PHE A 67 3.68 0.98 -7.21
N VAL A 68 3.24 1.81 -6.26
CA VAL A 68 3.61 1.66 -4.83
C VAL A 68 3.08 0.34 -4.27
N PHE A 69 1.85 -0.04 -4.58
CA PHE A 69 1.26 -1.30 -4.12
C PHE A 69 2.03 -2.52 -4.66
N THR A 70 2.33 -2.53 -5.96
CA THR A 70 3.14 -3.59 -6.59
C THR A 70 4.54 -3.64 -6.00
N PHE A 71 5.17 -2.49 -5.75
CA PHE A 71 6.49 -2.42 -5.12
C PHE A 71 6.48 -3.04 -3.71
N ILE A 72 5.49 -2.69 -2.88
CA ILE A 72 5.31 -3.28 -1.55
C ILE A 72 5.15 -4.80 -1.68
N LEU A 73 4.26 -5.27 -2.56
CA LEU A 73 4.05 -6.71 -2.78
C LEU A 73 5.33 -7.46 -3.18
N ILE A 74 6.14 -6.90 -4.07
CA ILE A 74 7.42 -7.51 -4.49
C ILE A 74 8.33 -7.66 -3.27
N ILE A 75 8.49 -6.61 -2.46
CA ILE A 75 9.31 -6.69 -1.24
C ILE A 75 8.76 -7.74 -0.29
N THR A 76 7.43 -7.80 -0.07
CA THR A 76 6.82 -8.79 0.82
C THR A 76 7.04 -10.23 0.32
N VAL A 77 6.96 -10.46 -1.00
CA VAL A 77 7.22 -11.79 -1.57
C VAL A 77 8.69 -12.16 -1.46
N LEU A 78 9.61 -11.22 -1.70
CA LEU A 78 11.04 -11.46 -1.54
C LEU A 78 11.40 -11.75 -0.08
N GLU A 79 10.80 -11.05 0.87
CA GLU A 79 10.98 -11.30 2.30
C GLU A 79 10.50 -12.70 2.72
N VAL A 80 9.44 -13.22 2.10
CA VAL A 80 8.96 -14.59 2.35
C VAL A 80 9.85 -15.65 1.69
N LEU A 81 10.50 -15.32 0.57
CA LEU A 81 11.31 -16.25 -0.22
C LEU A 81 12.79 -16.29 0.20
N ALA A 82 13.28 -15.23 0.85
CA ALA A 82 14.64 -15.10 1.38
C ALA A 82 14.80 -15.80 2.74
#